data_AF-A0A645DJH2-F1
#
_entry.id   AF-A0A645DJH2-F1
#
_cell.length_a   1.000
_cell.length_b   1.000
_cell.length_c   1.000
_cell.angle_alpha   90.00
_cell.angle_beta   90.00
_cell.angle_gamma   90.00
#
_symmetry.space_group_name_H-M   'P 1'
#
loop_
_entity.id
_entity.type
_entity.pdbx_description
1 polymer ?
#
loop_
_entity_poly.entity_id
_entity_poly.type
_entity_poly.pdbx_seq_one_letter_code
_entity_poly.pdbx_strand_id
1 'polypeptide(L)'
;MVLGELTLRAWERNVQIIIEGPGHMAINEIASNMILEKKLCHGAPFYVLGPIVTDIAPGYDHITSAIGGAIAAANGADFLCYVTPAEHLRLPNLEDMKEGIIATKIAAHAADIAKNIKRARDWDNEMSRARQELNWNKMFDLAIDPEKARRYRKESTPEHEDSCTMCGKMCSMRNMNKIMSGKNINILRTDE
;
A
#
# COMPACT_ATOMS: atom_id res chain seq x y z
N MET A 1 18.54 20.34 -18.54
CA MET A 1 17.23 19.69 -18.33
C MET A 1 16.19 20.80 -18.18
N VAL A 2 15.20 20.88 -19.07
CA VAL A 2 14.30 22.05 -19.21
C VAL A 2 13.46 22.32 -17.95
N LEU A 3 13.00 21.26 -17.27
CA LEU A 3 12.15 21.38 -16.09
C LEU A 3 12.85 22.05 -14.91
N GLY A 4 14.14 21.80 -14.70
CA GLY A 4 14.94 22.49 -13.67
C GLY A 4 15.11 23.99 -13.95
N GLU A 5 15.32 24.37 -15.21
CA GLU A 5 15.38 25.79 -15.61
C GLU A 5 14.03 26.49 -15.37
N LEU A 6 12.93 25.83 -15.76
CA LEU A 6 11.58 26.36 -15.53
C LEU A 6 11.24 26.47 -14.04
N THR A 7 11.75 25.53 -13.22
CA THR A 7 11.64 25.60 -11.76
C THR A 7 12.25 26.88 -11.22
N LEU A 8 13.50 27.20 -11.60
CA LEU A 8 14.17 28.42 -11.15
C LEU A 8 13.43 29.68 -11.61
N ARG A 9 13.00 29.72 -12.88
CA ARG A 9 12.25 30.85 -13.44
C ARG A 9 10.90 31.08 -12.75
N ALA A 10 10.25 30.01 -12.29
CA ALA A 10 9.02 30.08 -11.52
C ALA A 10 9.26 30.59 -10.10
N TRP A 11 10.30 30.09 -9.42
CA TRP A 11 10.67 30.53 -8.08
C TRP A 11 11.14 31.99 -8.02
N GLU A 12 11.82 32.49 -9.04
CA GLU A 12 12.13 33.92 -9.20
C GLU A 12 10.87 34.82 -9.18
N ARG A 13 9.72 34.26 -9.56
CA ARG A 13 8.42 34.94 -9.60
C ARG A 13 7.49 34.52 -8.45
N ASN A 14 8.01 33.80 -7.46
CA ASN A 14 7.26 33.26 -6.33
C ASN A 14 6.06 32.40 -6.76
N VAL A 15 6.19 31.63 -7.85
CA VAL A 15 5.18 30.69 -8.32
C VAL A 15 5.53 29.29 -7.81
N GLN A 16 4.57 28.63 -7.15
CA GLN A 16 4.72 27.25 -6.69
C GLN A 16 4.68 26.29 -7.89
N ILE A 17 5.52 25.25 -7.84
CA ILE A 17 5.63 24.24 -8.89
C ILE A 17 5.70 22.85 -8.28
N ILE A 18 5.31 21.87 -9.08
CA ILE A 18 5.52 20.43 -8.87
C ILE A 18 6.02 19.87 -10.20
N ILE A 19 6.95 18.91 -10.15
CA ILE A 19 7.52 18.29 -11.34
C ILE A 19 6.78 16.99 -11.60
N GLU A 20 6.34 16.78 -12.83
CA GLU A 20 5.77 15.50 -13.26
C GLU A 20 6.86 14.56 -13.78
N GLY A 21 6.75 13.29 -13.39
CA GLY A 21 7.68 12.23 -13.72
C GLY A 21 7.08 11.14 -14.61
N PRO A 22 7.80 10.02 -14.78
CA PRO A 22 7.44 8.95 -15.72
C PRO A 22 6.14 8.23 -15.35
N GLY A 23 5.59 7.53 -16.35
CA GLY A 23 4.46 6.60 -16.22
C GLY A 23 4.85 5.12 -16.24
N HIS A 24 5.72 4.68 -17.17
CA HIS A 24 6.18 3.29 -17.29
C HIS A 24 7.69 3.23 -17.08
N MET A 25 8.16 2.35 -16.20
CA MET A 25 9.57 2.26 -15.84
C MET A 25 9.92 0.92 -15.21
N ALA A 26 11.00 0.28 -15.67
CA ALA A 26 11.44 -0.97 -15.07
C ALA A 26 11.87 -0.76 -13.60
N ILE A 27 11.58 -1.75 -12.75
CA ILE A 27 11.71 -1.63 -11.30
C ILE A 27 13.13 -1.20 -10.84
N ASN A 28 14.16 -1.63 -11.55
CA ASN A 28 15.57 -1.34 -11.24
C ASN A 28 16.01 0.10 -11.60
N GLU A 29 15.19 0.85 -12.33
CA GLU A 29 15.51 2.20 -12.80
C GLU A 29 14.89 3.29 -11.91
N ILE A 30 13.85 2.94 -11.15
CA ILE A 30 13.01 3.88 -10.40
C ILE A 30 13.81 4.70 -9.39
N ALA A 31 14.60 4.05 -8.54
CA ALA A 31 15.35 4.75 -7.48
C ALA A 31 16.33 5.79 -8.06
N SER A 32 17.05 5.41 -9.12
CA SER A 32 17.98 6.30 -9.82
C SER A 32 17.25 7.48 -10.46
N ASN A 33 16.07 7.25 -11.06
CA ASN A 33 15.26 8.32 -11.63
C ASN A 33 14.83 9.33 -10.56
N MET A 34 14.34 8.86 -9.40
CA MET A 34 13.90 9.74 -8.31
C MET A 34 15.03 10.66 -7.82
N ILE A 35 16.22 10.08 -7.58
CA ILE A 35 17.39 10.84 -7.11
C ILE A 35 17.83 11.87 -8.16
N LEU A 36 17.86 11.46 -9.44
CA LEU A 36 18.32 12.31 -10.53
C LEU A 36 17.37 13.49 -10.75
N GLU A 37 16.07 13.23 -10.85
CA GLU A 37 15.05 14.28 -11.05
C GLU A 37 15.07 15.28 -9.89
N LYS A 38 15.09 14.79 -8.64
CA LYS A 38 15.22 15.66 -7.47
C LYS A 38 16.45 16.56 -7.53
N LYS A 39 17.60 16.03 -7.96
CA LYS A 39 18.82 16.82 -8.09
C LYS A 39 18.73 17.85 -9.21
N LEU A 40 18.23 17.45 -10.37
CA LEU A 40 18.17 18.29 -11.56
C LEU A 40 17.06 19.35 -11.49
N CYS A 41 16.01 19.11 -10.70
CA CYS A 41 14.92 20.04 -10.41
C CYS A 41 15.03 20.72 -9.03
N HIS A 42 16.24 20.84 -8.48
CA HIS A 42 16.53 21.64 -7.28
C HIS A 42 15.73 21.24 -6.03
N GLY A 43 15.35 19.98 -5.91
CA GLY A 43 14.58 19.45 -4.79
C GLY A 43 13.08 19.75 -4.85
N ALA A 44 12.58 20.29 -5.97
CA ALA A 44 11.15 20.53 -6.19
C ALA A 44 10.30 19.27 -5.88
N PRO A 45 9.05 19.45 -5.40
CA PRO A 45 8.14 18.32 -5.20
C PRO A 45 7.99 17.49 -6.47
N PHE A 46 8.03 16.17 -6.35
CA PHE A 46 8.02 15.26 -7.48
C PHE A 46 6.76 14.40 -7.49
N TYR A 47 6.03 14.49 -8.58
CA TYR A 47 4.75 13.86 -8.84
C TYR A 47 4.90 12.81 -9.93
N VAL A 48 4.65 11.54 -9.61
CA VAL A 48 4.84 10.42 -10.54
C VAL A 48 3.53 9.67 -10.79
N LEU A 49 3.35 9.13 -12.01
CA LEU A 49 2.19 8.31 -12.37
C LEU A 49 2.54 6.83 -12.20
N GLY A 50 2.14 6.20 -11.09
CA GLY A 50 2.65 4.87 -10.75
C GLY A 50 4.06 4.96 -10.16
N PRO A 51 5.14 4.51 -10.86
CA PRO A 51 5.20 4.00 -12.24
C PRO A 51 4.80 2.54 -12.44
N ILE A 52 4.23 2.22 -13.60
CA ILE A 52 3.94 0.88 -14.08
C ILE A 52 5.26 0.14 -14.34
N VAL A 53 5.49 -0.93 -13.58
CA VAL A 53 6.76 -1.68 -13.63
C VAL A 53 6.82 -2.76 -14.72
N THR A 54 5.68 -3.06 -15.34
CA THR A 54 5.57 -4.05 -16.40
C THR A 54 4.31 -3.82 -17.22
N ASP A 55 4.42 -3.99 -18.54
CA ASP A 55 3.36 -3.63 -19.50
C ASP A 55 2.44 -4.81 -19.86
N ILE A 56 2.70 -5.99 -19.29
CA ILE A 56 2.04 -7.24 -19.71
C ILE A 56 0.71 -7.51 -18.99
N ALA A 57 0.24 -6.60 -18.14
CA ALA A 57 -0.89 -6.83 -17.25
C ALA A 57 -2.00 -5.75 -17.34
N PRO A 58 -2.46 -5.35 -18.55
CA PRO A 58 -3.60 -4.44 -18.67
C PRO A 58 -4.83 -5.03 -17.97
N GLY A 59 -5.60 -4.20 -17.26
CA GLY A 59 -6.63 -4.66 -16.32
C GLY A 59 -6.13 -4.75 -14.87
N TYR A 60 -4.82 -4.78 -14.67
CA TYR A 60 -4.16 -4.90 -13.36
C TYR A 60 -3.12 -3.79 -13.14
N ASP A 61 -3.20 -2.69 -13.89
CA ASP A 61 -2.18 -1.64 -13.83
C ASP A 61 -2.15 -0.88 -12.50
N HIS A 62 -3.26 -0.85 -11.76
CA HIS A 62 -3.27 -0.43 -10.34
C HIS A 62 -2.29 -1.24 -9.45
N ILE A 63 -2.03 -2.51 -9.78
CA ILE A 63 -1.08 -3.37 -9.05
C ILE A 63 0.35 -3.11 -9.54
N THR A 64 0.56 -3.13 -10.86
CA THR A 64 1.89 -2.90 -11.45
C THR A 64 2.42 -1.52 -11.08
N SER A 65 1.55 -0.50 -11.07
CA SER A 65 1.86 0.86 -10.66
C SER A 65 2.06 1.01 -9.16
N ALA A 66 1.32 0.28 -8.31
CA ALA A 66 1.51 0.35 -6.85
C ALA A 66 2.89 -0.16 -6.43
N ILE A 67 3.41 -1.18 -7.12
CA ILE A 67 4.78 -1.68 -6.90
C ILE A 67 5.80 -0.57 -7.17
N GLY A 68 5.71 0.06 -8.35
CA GLY A 68 6.63 1.13 -8.71
C GLY A 68 6.43 2.37 -7.84
N GLY A 69 5.20 2.74 -7.51
CA GLY A 69 4.87 3.90 -6.69
C GLY A 69 5.39 3.80 -5.27
N ALA A 70 5.35 2.61 -4.66
CA ALA A 70 5.95 2.39 -3.35
C ALA A 70 7.47 2.64 -3.38
N ILE A 71 8.15 2.17 -4.44
CA ILE A 71 9.59 2.36 -4.62
C ILE A 71 9.90 3.82 -4.92
N ALA A 72 9.14 4.45 -5.81
CA ALA A 72 9.32 5.85 -6.18
C ALA A 72 9.15 6.77 -4.96
N ALA A 73 8.07 6.61 -4.19
CA ALA A 73 7.82 7.39 -2.99
C ALA A 73 8.89 7.14 -1.92
N ALA A 74 9.35 5.91 -1.73
CA ALA A 74 10.43 5.59 -0.80
C ALA A 74 11.77 6.26 -1.18
N ASN A 75 11.98 6.56 -2.46
CA ASN A 75 13.23 7.11 -2.99
C ASN A 75 13.15 8.60 -3.38
N GLY A 76 12.02 9.28 -3.17
CA GLY A 76 11.94 10.73 -3.31
C GLY A 76 10.73 11.29 -4.05
N ALA A 77 9.78 10.47 -4.53
CA ALA A 77 8.50 11.01 -4.97
C ALA A 77 7.71 11.55 -3.77
N ASP A 78 7.07 12.71 -3.94
CA ASP A 78 6.27 13.37 -2.91
C ASP A 78 4.76 13.22 -3.18
N PHE A 79 4.39 12.92 -4.42
CA PHE A 79 3.01 12.72 -4.81
C PHE A 79 2.91 11.56 -5.81
N LEU A 80 1.92 10.67 -5.59
CA LEU A 80 1.63 9.56 -6.47
C LEU A 80 0.30 9.82 -7.19
N CYS A 81 0.31 9.84 -8.52
CA CYS A 81 -0.92 9.68 -9.29
C CYS A 81 -1.33 8.22 -9.18
N TYR A 82 -2.58 8.00 -8.82
CA TYR A 82 -3.14 6.66 -8.83
C TYR A 82 -3.38 6.20 -10.26
N VAL A 83 -3.24 4.89 -10.47
CA VAL A 83 -3.57 4.23 -11.73
C VAL A 83 -4.73 3.28 -11.44
N THR A 84 -5.71 3.25 -12.32
CA THR A 84 -6.90 2.41 -12.12
C THR A 84 -6.72 1.04 -12.79
N PRO A 85 -7.51 0.02 -12.42
CA PRO A 85 -7.59 -1.22 -13.20
C PRO A 85 -7.97 -0.98 -14.67
N ALA A 86 -8.67 0.12 -14.98
CA ALA A 86 -9.14 0.44 -16.32
C ALA A 86 -8.09 1.12 -17.21
N GLU A 87 -6.90 1.43 -16.68
CA GLU A 87 -5.80 2.03 -17.44
C GLU A 87 -5.53 1.24 -18.72
N HIS A 88 -5.25 1.95 -19.81
CA HIS A 88 -5.06 1.40 -21.16
C HIS A 88 -6.27 0.68 -21.79
N LEU A 89 -7.43 0.62 -21.12
CA LEU A 89 -8.58 -0.16 -21.58
C LEU A 89 -9.84 0.68 -21.79
N ARG A 90 -10.21 1.53 -20.82
CA ARG A 90 -11.44 2.35 -20.88
C ARG A 90 -11.42 3.47 -19.84
N LEU A 91 -12.45 4.32 -19.86
CA LEU A 91 -12.71 5.22 -18.75
C LEU A 91 -13.09 4.42 -17.48
N PRO A 92 -12.55 4.81 -16.30
CA PRO A 92 -12.82 4.12 -15.05
C PRO A 92 -14.25 4.38 -14.57
N ASN A 93 -14.84 3.38 -13.92
CA ASN A 93 -16.06 3.51 -13.13
C ASN A 93 -15.72 3.72 -11.64
N LEU A 94 -16.74 3.81 -10.79
CA LEU A 94 -16.56 4.06 -9.36
C LEU A 94 -15.70 3.00 -8.65
N GLU A 95 -15.86 1.72 -9.00
CA GLU A 95 -15.09 0.63 -8.41
C GLU A 95 -13.63 0.67 -8.88
N ASP A 96 -13.37 0.97 -10.15
CA ASP A 96 -12.01 1.12 -10.67
C ASP A 96 -11.28 2.27 -9.96
N MET A 97 -11.98 3.38 -9.71
CA MET A 97 -11.46 4.50 -8.94
C MET A 97 -11.16 4.09 -7.50
N LYS A 98 -12.07 3.37 -6.83
CA LYS A 98 -11.87 2.88 -5.47
C LYS A 98 -10.63 1.98 -5.38
N GLU A 99 -10.52 0.97 -6.23
CA GLU A 99 -9.37 0.05 -6.23
C GLU A 99 -8.05 0.77 -6.49
N GLY A 100 -8.02 1.71 -7.45
CA GLY A 100 -6.83 2.53 -7.72
C GLY A 100 -6.43 3.40 -6.51
N ILE A 101 -7.38 4.09 -5.88
CA ILE A 101 -7.12 4.92 -4.68
C ILE A 101 -6.61 4.05 -3.54
N ILE A 102 -7.22 2.89 -3.28
CA ILE A 102 -6.77 1.99 -2.22
C ILE A 102 -5.36 1.47 -2.50
N ALA A 103 -5.07 1.03 -3.73
CA ALA A 103 -3.74 0.55 -4.13
C ALA A 103 -2.66 1.63 -3.93
N THR A 104 -2.93 2.86 -4.36
CA THR A 104 -1.98 3.98 -4.19
C THR A 104 -1.82 4.41 -2.73
N LYS A 105 -2.89 4.39 -1.92
CA LYS A 105 -2.78 4.63 -0.46
C LYS A 105 -1.91 3.59 0.22
N ILE A 106 -2.01 2.32 -0.17
CA ILE A 106 -1.15 1.25 0.33
C ILE A 106 0.30 1.51 -0.05
N ALA A 107 0.57 1.86 -1.33
CA ALA A 107 1.90 2.18 -1.81
C ALA A 107 2.52 3.38 -1.07
N ALA A 108 1.75 4.45 -0.87
CA ALA A 108 2.18 5.64 -0.15
C ALA A 108 2.51 5.31 1.33
N HIS A 109 1.64 4.57 2.01
CA HIS A 109 1.87 4.17 3.40
C HIS A 109 3.10 3.26 3.55
N ALA A 110 3.29 2.31 2.62
CA ALA A 110 4.48 1.47 2.59
C ALA A 110 5.77 2.30 2.44
N ALA A 111 5.73 3.33 1.59
CA ALA A 111 6.83 4.27 1.43
C ALA A 111 7.07 5.13 2.68
N ASP A 112 6.02 5.59 3.36
CA ASP A 112 6.14 6.34 4.62
C ASP A 112 6.83 5.52 5.71
N ILE A 113 6.54 4.22 5.79
CA ILE A 113 7.26 3.29 6.67
C ILE A 113 8.73 3.20 6.28
N ALA A 114 9.02 3.02 4.99
CA ALA A 114 10.40 2.91 4.49
C ALA A 114 11.22 4.18 4.75
N LYS A 115 10.58 5.35 4.68
CA LYS A 115 11.15 6.66 4.99
C LYS A 115 11.27 6.95 6.49
N ASN A 116 10.82 6.05 7.35
CA ASN A 116 10.74 6.24 8.80
C ASN A 116 9.96 7.51 9.19
N ILE A 117 8.86 7.80 8.48
CA ILE A 117 7.98 8.91 8.85
C ILE A 117 7.42 8.65 10.25
N LYS A 118 7.49 9.68 11.10
CA LYS A 118 7.08 9.60 12.50
C LYS A 118 5.64 9.06 12.60
N ARG A 119 5.45 7.99 13.38
CA ARG A 119 4.16 7.31 13.62
C ARG A 119 3.55 6.54 12.43
N ALA A 120 4.19 6.50 11.25
CA ALA A 120 3.66 5.71 10.14
C ALA A 120 3.52 4.22 10.52
N ARG A 121 4.56 3.65 11.13
CA ARG A 121 4.58 2.25 11.59
C ARG A 121 3.64 1.97 12.78
N ASP A 122 3.16 2.98 13.49
CA ASP A 122 2.25 2.77 14.63
C ASP A 122 0.94 2.14 14.16
N TRP A 123 0.44 2.53 12.97
CA TRP A 123 -0.76 1.94 12.38
C TRP A 123 -0.62 0.43 12.14
N ASP A 124 0.50 0.00 11.55
CA ASP A 124 0.83 -1.42 11.36
C ASP A 124 1.01 -2.18 12.67
N ASN A 125 1.62 -1.54 13.67
CA ASN A 125 1.79 -2.15 14.98
C ASN A 125 0.44 -2.38 15.66
N GLU A 126 -0.48 -1.41 15.60
CA GLU A 126 -1.84 -1.56 16.13
C GLU A 126 -2.61 -2.67 15.39
N MET A 127 -2.51 -2.71 14.05
CA MET A 127 -3.13 -3.76 13.23
C MET A 127 -2.56 -5.14 13.58
N SER A 128 -1.24 -5.23 13.75
CA SER A 128 -0.55 -6.48 14.09
C SER A 128 -0.94 -6.98 15.48
N ARG A 129 -1.09 -6.07 16.46
CA ARG A 129 -1.62 -6.40 17.78
C ARG A 129 -3.07 -6.91 17.69
N ALA A 130 -3.93 -6.22 16.95
CA ALA A 130 -5.31 -6.65 16.75
C ALA A 130 -5.40 -8.03 16.07
N ARG A 131 -4.51 -8.33 15.11
CA ARG A 131 -4.39 -9.66 14.48
C ARG A 131 -3.92 -10.73 15.47
N GLN A 132 -2.94 -10.40 16.31
CA GLN A 132 -2.46 -11.32 17.34
C GLN A 132 -3.54 -11.63 18.37
N GLU A 133 -4.31 -10.63 18.81
CA GLU A 133 -5.44 -10.78 19.72
C GLU A 133 -6.68 -11.39 19.06
N LEU A 134 -6.67 -11.60 17.74
CA LEU A 134 -7.83 -12.02 16.93
C LEU A 134 -9.04 -11.09 17.09
N ASN A 135 -8.78 -9.80 17.35
CA ASN A 135 -9.81 -8.79 17.54
C ASN A 135 -10.33 -8.28 16.18
N TRP A 136 -11.36 -8.96 15.66
CA TRP A 136 -11.95 -8.66 14.36
C TRP A 136 -12.45 -7.22 14.23
N ASN A 137 -13.15 -6.71 15.24
CA ASN A 137 -13.69 -5.34 15.21
C ASN A 137 -12.57 -4.31 15.10
N LYS A 138 -11.52 -4.43 15.93
CA LYS A 138 -10.37 -3.52 15.86
C LYS A 138 -9.61 -3.64 14.54
N MET A 139 -9.47 -4.85 13.98
CA MET A 139 -8.89 -5.02 12.64
C MET A 139 -9.70 -4.30 11.56
N PHE A 140 -11.03 -4.34 11.62
CA PHE A 140 -11.87 -3.61 10.67
C PHE A 140 -11.75 -2.10 10.84
N ASP A 141 -11.74 -1.61 12.07
CA ASP A 141 -11.63 -0.17 12.34
C ASP A 141 -10.27 0.41 11.90
N LEU A 142 -9.23 -0.43 11.91
CA LEU A 142 -7.90 -0.08 11.44
C LEU A 142 -7.68 -0.33 9.94
N ALA A 143 -8.57 -1.01 9.23
CA ALA A 143 -8.34 -1.34 7.83
C ALA A 143 -8.43 -0.09 6.93
N ILE A 144 -7.61 -0.03 5.88
CA ILE A 144 -7.69 1.02 4.86
C ILE A 144 -9.07 1.01 4.15
N ASP A 145 -9.66 -0.17 3.96
CA ASP A 145 -11.03 -0.37 3.47
C ASP A 145 -11.78 -1.32 4.42
N PRO A 146 -12.45 -0.78 5.47
CA PRO A 146 -13.20 -1.56 6.43
C PRO A 146 -14.36 -2.35 5.81
N GLU A 147 -14.99 -1.81 4.75
CA GLU A 147 -16.15 -2.44 4.12
C GLU A 147 -15.76 -3.75 3.44
N LYS A 148 -14.69 -3.72 2.62
CA LYS A 148 -14.17 -4.91 1.95
C LYS A 148 -13.69 -5.96 2.96
N ALA A 149 -13.01 -5.53 4.02
CA ALA A 149 -12.55 -6.43 5.09
C ALA A 149 -13.72 -7.12 5.82
N ARG A 150 -14.77 -6.38 6.19
CA ARG A 150 -15.97 -6.94 6.84
C ARG A 150 -16.72 -7.87 5.89
N ARG A 151 -16.84 -7.51 4.61
CA ARG A 151 -17.50 -8.34 3.59
C ARG A 151 -16.79 -9.68 3.43
N TYR A 152 -15.47 -9.69 3.24
CA TYR A 152 -14.70 -10.94 3.09
C TYR A 152 -14.78 -11.82 4.34
N ARG A 153 -14.82 -11.23 5.54
CA ARG A 153 -15.04 -12.02 6.76
C ARG A 153 -16.42 -12.69 6.79
N LYS A 154 -17.46 -12.01 6.29
CA LYS A 154 -18.84 -12.54 6.27
C LYS A 154 -19.06 -13.61 5.21
N GLU A 155 -18.28 -13.58 4.11
CA GLU A 155 -18.38 -14.56 3.02
C GLU A 155 -18.02 -16.00 3.45
N SER A 156 -17.36 -16.19 4.60
CA SER A 156 -17.01 -17.52 5.11
C SER A 156 -16.99 -17.56 6.65
N THR A 157 -17.90 -18.36 7.22
CA THR A 157 -18.04 -18.55 8.67
C THR A 157 -17.09 -19.64 9.17
N PRO A 158 -16.24 -19.38 10.18
CA PRO A 158 -15.37 -20.40 10.74
C PRO A 158 -16.13 -21.28 11.73
N GLU A 159 -15.69 -22.53 11.90
CA GLU A 159 -16.18 -23.40 12.97
C GLU A 159 -15.83 -22.86 14.38
N HIS A 160 -14.75 -22.07 14.48
CA HIS A 160 -14.34 -21.43 15.71
C HIS A 160 -14.16 -19.92 15.51
N GLU A 161 -14.85 -19.12 16.32
CA GLU A 161 -14.84 -17.65 16.24
C GLU A 161 -13.45 -17.04 16.50
N ASP A 162 -12.59 -17.77 17.24
CA ASP A 162 -11.19 -17.47 17.51
C ASP A 162 -10.25 -17.85 16.35
N SER A 163 -10.77 -17.95 15.13
CA SER A 163 -9.99 -18.20 13.92
C SER A 163 -10.69 -17.68 12.66
N CYS A 164 -9.93 -17.57 11.56
CA CYS A 164 -10.50 -17.45 10.23
C CYS A 164 -10.68 -18.83 9.59
N THR A 165 -11.40 -18.87 8.48
CA THR A 165 -11.65 -20.09 7.71
C THR A 165 -10.42 -20.65 7.01
N MET A 166 -9.34 -19.87 6.85
CA MET A 166 -8.14 -20.32 6.15
C MET A 166 -7.42 -21.47 6.86
N CYS A 167 -7.31 -21.44 8.20
CA CYS A 167 -6.52 -22.42 8.96
C CYS A 167 -7.32 -23.13 10.06
N GLY A 168 -8.46 -22.57 10.50
CA GLY A 168 -9.27 -23.15 11.58
C GLY A 168 -8.45 -23.50 12.82
N LYS A 169 -8.49 -24.78 13.23
CA LYS A 169 -7.72 -25.31 14.38
C LYS A 169 -6.20 -25.19 14.24
N MET A 170 -5.68 -25.11 13.02
CA MET A 170 -4.25 -24.96 12.73
C MET A 170 -3.78 -23.50 12.73
N CYS A 171 -4.63 -22.55 13.12
CA CYS A 171 -4.26 -21.14 13.17
C CYS A 171 -3.05 -20.91 14.10
N SER A 172 -1.96 -20.39 13.53
CA SER A 172 -0.71 -20.12 14.24
C SER A 172 -0.89 -19.12 15.37
N MET A 173 -1.64 -18.04 15.16
CA MET A 173 -1.88 -17.01 16.18
C MET A 173 -2.69 -17.56 17.35
N ARG A 174 -3.75 -18.32 17.06
CA ARG A 174 -4.58 -18.98 18.09
C ARG A 174 -3.71 -19.92 18.95
N ASN A 175 -2.89 -20.74 18.31
CA ASN A 175 -2.02 -21.70 19.00
C ASN A 175 -0.94 -20.98 19.82
N MET A 176 -0.32 -19.95 19.27
CA MET A 176 0.65 -19.11 19.98
C MET A 176 0.04 -18.45 21.22
N ASN A 177 -1.17 -17.90 21.11
CA ASN A 177 -1.89 -17.32 22.26
C ASN A 177 -2.23 -18.39 23.32
N LYS A 178 -2.64 -19.60 22.90
CA LYS A 178 -2.87 -20.72 23.83
C LYS A 178 -1.60 -21.03 24.62
N ILE A 179 -0.44 -21.17 23.97
CA ILE A 179 0.87 -21.38 24.63
C ILE A 179 1.17 -20.24 25.61
N MET A 180 1.06 -18.98 25.17
CA MET A 180 1.35 -17.81 26.00
C MET A 180 0.44 -17.73 27.25
N SER A 181 -0.79 -18.23 27.14
CA SER A 181 -1.73 -18.34 28.27
C SER A 181 -1.54 -19.60 29.14
N GLY A 182 -0.50 -20.41 28.88
CA GLY A 182 -0.23 -21.66 29.60
C GLY A 182 -1.19 -22.81 29.28
N LYS A 183 -1.98 -22.69 28.20
CA LYS A 183 -2.93 -23.72 27.77
C LYS A 183 -2.24 -24.75 26.88
N ASN A 184 -2.64 -26.01 27.01
CA ASN A 184 -2.14 -27.08 26.15
C ASN A 184 -2.69 -26.93 24.72
N ILE A 185 -1.87 -27.25 23.72
CA ILE A 185 -2.28 -27.22 22.32
C ILE A 185 -2.69 -28.64 21.92
N ASN A 186 -3.98 -28.95 22.05
CA ASN A 186 -4.50 -30.18 21.49
C ASN A 186 -4.92 -29.94 20.03
N ILE A 187 -4.02 -30.22 19.10
CA ILE A 187 -4.27 -30.05 17.65
C ILE A 187 -5.06 -31.24 17.08
N LEU A 188 -4.96 -32.42 17.71
CA LEU A 188 -5.33 -33.71 17.13
C LEU A 188 -6.58 -34.36 17.74
N ARG A 189 -7.04 -33.92 18.91
CA ARG A 189 -8.30 -34.40 19.53
C ARG A 189 -9.23 -33.23 19.78
N THR A 190 -10.53 -33.49 19.73
CA THR A 190 -11.55 -32.56 20.22
C THR A 190 -11.19 -32.10 21.62
N ASP A 191 -11.44 -30.83 21.92
CA ASP A 191 -11.24 -30.23 23.24
C ASP A 191 -12.21 -30.90 24.25
N GLU A 192 -11.93 -32.14 24.64
CA GLU A 192 -12.50 -32.90 25.78
C GLU A 192 -11.38 -33.23 26.78
#